data_AF-U4QZ15-F1
#
_entry.id   AF-U4QZ15-F1
#
_cell.length_a   1.000
_cell.length_b   1.000
_cell.length_c   1.000
_cell.angle_alpha   90.00
_cell.angle_beta   90.00
_cell.angle_gamma   90.00
#
_symmetry.space_group_name_H-M   'P 1'
#
loop_
_entity.id
_entity.type
_entity.pdbx_description
1 polymer ?
#
loop_
_entity_poly.entity_id
_entity_poly.type
_entity_poly.pdbx_seq_one_letter_code
_entity_poly.pdbx_strand_id
1 'polypeptide(L)'
;STVTGGGGGAGGSTPVGQDTATTPQPPLLPIVTVPIIKGTPAALVDSQTVIDERNGQGMARLTGQSINTIKTTVGAAQSAYQSSNEKPDVYVVVKVHPVEGAKGYEQVLPVDIVDDTTPAAHIVIETSVGAVSVPTNMLANLGYAADELMGISIAQSEPIELPAETQSLIGNRPIIDLIAKVAGNKVIWNNENAPVTVVIPYTPTPVEAMNPDGLTVLYIDNNGVAHSVPNAKFDVVTNTIVFSTTHFSKYAVVFVDKTFKDLDGVQWARKAINSLASKGIISGVGNDEFRPEANIKRADLLKMMITSLGLSSEAKDNFSDVDSGEYYADTVAVGKALGIVAGYNGQFHPEETISRQDFMVIAYKAIQSANIKLTVVHTNGLTRFNDADVVSNYARKAIEFLANRGIVNGSNANINPKAKITRAEAAQLIYSIFLQK
;
A
#
# COMPACT_ATOMS: atom_id res chain seq x y z
N SER A 1 -23.77 58.84 -73.07
CA SER A 1 -23.14 58.17 -71.92
C SER A 1 -24.09 57.10 -71.41
N THR A 2 -23.82 55.84 -71.74
CA THR A 2 -23.57 54.72 -70.80
C THR A 2 -24.82 54.29 -70.00
N VAL A 3 -25.28 53.04 -69.95
CA VAL A 3 -24.74 51.73 -70.35
C VAL A 3 -25.92 50.75 -70.44
N THR A 4 -25.77 49.77 -71.33
CA THR A 4 -26.57 48.57 -71.59
C THR A 4 -26.54 47.56 -70.44
N GLY A 5 -27.71 47.01 -70.06
CA GLY A 5 -27.83 45.61 -69.61
C GLY A 5 -28.09 44.72 -70.83
N GLY A 6 -27.83 43.42 -70.86
CA GLY A 6 -27.34 42.46 -69.89
C GLY A 6 -27.48 41.07 -70.55
N GLY A 7 -26.87 40.04 -69.95
CA GLY A 7 -27.31 38.66 -70.16
C GLY A 7 -26.21 37.65 -70.53
N GLY A 8 -26.19 36.55 -69.78
CA GLY A 8 -25.68 35.25 -70.25
C GLY A 8 -24.60 34.63 -69.39
N GLY A 9 -24.94 34.18 -68.18
CA GLY A 9 -24.06 33.39 -67.31
C GLY A 9 -23.82 31.98 -67.85
N ALA A 10 -22.55 31.58 -67.90
CA ALA A 10 -22.11 30.22 -68.16
C ALA A 10 -21.88 29.49 -66.83
N GLY A 11 -22.41 28.27 -66.74
CA GLY A 11 -22.19 27.36 -65.63
C GLY A 11 -20.76 26.81 -65.62
N GLY A 12 -20.16 26.81 -64.43
CA GLY A 12 -18.92 26.12 -64.11
C GLY A 12 -19.12 25.35 -62.81
N SER A 13 -19.23 24.04 -62.93
CA SER A 13 -19.27 23.07 -61.83
C SER A 13 -17.92 23.00 -61.12
N THR A 14 -17.88 23.37 -59.85
CA THR A 14 -16.76 23.10 -58.92
C THR A 14 -16.88 21.70 -58.32
N PRO A 15 -15.76 21.01 -58.01
CA PRO A 15 -15.81 19.69 -57.40
C PRO A 15 -16.20 19.78 -55.93
N VAL A 16 -17.12 18.92 -55.50
CA VAL A 16 -17.49 18.71 -54.11
C VAL A 16 -16.28 18.12 -53.37
N GLY A 17 -15.72 18.87 -52.43
CA GLY A 17 -14.76 18.34 -51.46
C GLY A 17 -15.45 17.34 -50.56
N GLN A 18 -14.88 16.14 -50.45
CA GLN A 18 -15.22 15.19 -49.39
C GLN A 18 -14.81 15.80 -48.05
N ASP A 19 -15.80 16.33 -47.33
CA ASP A 19 -15.69 16.64 -45.92
C ASP A 19 -15.46 15.32 -45.18
N THR A 20 -14.21 15.06 -44.79
CA THR A 20 -13.89 14.02 -43.82
C THR A 20 -14.35 14.54 -42.47
N ALA A 21 -15.59 14.21 -42.11
CA ALA A 21 -16.12 14.47 -40.78
C ALA A 21 -15.27 13.74 -39.74
N THR A 22 -14.27 14.44 -39.20
CA THR A 22 -13.58 14.04 -37.98
C THR A 22 -14.60 14.15 -36.86
N THR A 23 -14.97 13.00 -36.29
CA THR A 23 -15.81 12.95 -35.11
C THR A 23 -15.12 13.76 -34.01
N PRO A 24 -15.79 14.73 -33.36
CA PRO A 24 -15.20 15.47 -32.26
C PRO A 24 -14.80 14.49 -31.16
N GLN A 25 -13.51 14.43 -30.84
CA GLN A 25 -13.02 13.71 -29.68
C GLN A 25 -13.65 14.37 -28.43
N PRO A 26 -14.35 13.61 -27.56
CA PRO A 26 -14.93 14.17 -26.36
C PRO A 26 -13.86 14.87 -25.51
N PRO A 27 -14.17 16.01 -24.87
CA PRO A 27 -13.23 16.67 -23.97
C PRO A 27 -12.82 15.69 -22.88
N LEU A 28 -11.51 15.48 -22.74
CA LEU A 28 -10.94 14.64 -21.69
C LEU A 28 -11.41 15.16 -20.32
N LEU A 29 -12.09 14.31 -19.56
CA LEU A 29 -12.38 14.61 -18.14
C LEU A 29 -11.05 14.87 -17.43
N PRO A 30 -10.97 15.85 -16.50
CA PRO A 30 -9.75 16.13 -15.77
C PRO A 30 -9.32 14.87 -15.03
N ILE A 31 -8.15 14.34 -15.41
CA ILE A 31 -7.53 13.20 -14.77
C ILE A 31 -7.08 13.67 -13.38
N VAL A 32 -7.68 13.12 -12.33
CA VAL A 32 -7.12 13.25 -10.98
C VAL A 32 -5.88 12.36 -10.94
N THR A 33 -4.73 12.90 -11.35
CA THR A 33 -3.44 12.21 -11.18
C THR A 33 -3.07 12.27 -9.70
N VAL A 34 -3.21 11.16 -9.01
CA VAL A 34 -2.68 11.00 -7.66
C VAL A 34 -1.24 10.55 -7.80
N PRO A 35 -0.24 11.30 -7.29
CA PRO A 35 1.12 10.82 -7.28
C PRO A 35 1.21 9.61 -6.33
N ILE A 36 1.21 8.40 -6.89
CA ILE A 36 1.43 7.14 -6.15
C ILE A 36 2.89 7.01 -5.72
N ILE A 37 3.77 7.74 -6.39
CA ILE A 37 5.22 7.64 -6.27
C ILE A 37 5.80 8.92 -5.65
N LYS A 38 6.67 8.74 -4.65
CA LYS A 38 7.51 9.81 -4.11
C LYS A 38 8.67 10.04 -5.08
N GLY A 39 8.48 10.86 -6.10
CA GLY A 39 9.54 11.22 -7.07
C GLY A 39 9.09 11.18 -8.53
N THR A 40 10.05 11.32 -9.44
CA THR A 40 9.80 11.28 -10.89
C THR A 40 9.80 9.83 -11.39
N PRO A 41 8.80 9.40 -12.18
CA PRO A 41 8.82 8.07 -12.77
C PRO A 41 9.98 7.91 -13.75
N ALA A 42 10.53 6.70 -13.85
CA ALA A 42 11.59 6.38 -14.78
C ALA A 42 11.11 6.36 -16.24
N ALA A 43 9.82 6.04 -16.44
CA ALA A 43 9.15 6.16 -17.71
C ALA A 43 7.65 6.42 -17.51
N LEU A 44 7.04 7.07 -18.49
CA LEU A 44 5.62 7.36 -18.55
C LEU A 44 5.12 6.94 -19.92
N VAL A 45 4.10 6.09 -19.95
CA VAL A 45 3.50 5.57 -21.17
C VAL A 45 1.99 5.67 -21.10
N ASP A 46 1.35 5.83 -22.25
CA ASP A 46 -0.10 5.85 -22.37
C ASP A 46 -0.62 4.48 -22.82
N SER A 47 -1.86 4.20 -22.42
CA SER A 47 -2.66 3.08 -22.89
C SER A 47 -3.89 3.58 -23.66
N GLN A 48 -4.30 2.83 -24.67
CA GLN A 48 -5.52 3.12 -25.42
C GLN A 48 -6.69 2.40 -24.77
N THR A 49 -7.71 3.16 -24.38
CA THR A 49 -8.89 2.64 -23.69
C THR A 49 -10.08 2.58 -24.64
N VAL A 50 -10.76 1.44 -24.66
CA VAL A 50 -12.06 1.25 -25.31
C VAL A 50 -13.06 0.72 -24.30
N ILE A 51 -14.33 1.11 -24.39
CA ILE A 51 -15.35 0.55 -23.49
C ILE A 51 -15.64 -0.90 -23.88
N ASP A 52 -15.65 -1.80 -22.89
CA ASP A 52 -16.14 -3.17 -23.04
C ASP A 52 -17.65 -3.17 -22.75
N GLU A 53 -18.45 -3.23 -23.81
CA GLU A 53 -19.91 -3.17 -23.73
C GLU A 53 -20.52 -4.31 -22.90
N ARG A 54 -19.79 -5.40 -22.66
CA ARG A 54 -20.28 -6.56 -21.90
C ARG A 54 -20.35 -6.31 -20.40
N ASN A 55 -19.48 -5.45 -19.86
CA ASN A 55 -19.36 -5.19 -18.42
C ASN A 55 -19.26 -3.70 -18.07
N GLY A 56 -19.27 -2.80 -19.06
CA GLY A 56 -19.19 -1.35 -18.84
C GLY A 56 -17.85 -0.85 -18.29
N GLN A 57 -16.78 -1.65 -18.40
CA GLN A 57 -15.43 -1.26 -17.99
C GLN A 57 -14.62 -0.73 -19.18
N GLY A 58 -13.71 0.21 -18.92
CA GLY A 58 -12.71 0.63 -19.90
C GLY A 58 -11.61 -0.41 -20.03
N MET A 59 -11.53 -1.10 -21.15
CA MET A 59 -10.45 -2.03 -21.47
C MET A 59 -9.28 -1.26 -22.10
N ALA A 60 -8.18 -1.17 -21.37
CA ALA A 60 -6.99 -0.41 -21.73
C ALA A 60 -5.87 -1.33 -22.25
N ARG A 61 -5.30 -0.99 -23.40
CA ARG A 61 -4.22 -1.76 -24.04
C ARG A 61 -3.01 -0.89 -24.33
N LEU A 62 -1.83 -1.44 -24.08
CA LEU A 62 -0.57 -0.82 -24.44
C LEU A 62 -0.33 -0.92 -25.95
N THR A 63 0.28 0.11 -26.53
CA THR A 63 0.82 0.03 -27.90
C THR A 63 2.15 -0.74 -27.90
N GLY A 64 2.60 -1.22 -29.06
CA GLY A 64 3.93 -1.84 -29.19
C GLY A 64 5.07 -0.92 -28.73
N GLN A 65 4.95 0.39 -28.96
CA GLN A 65 5.92 1.38 -28.47
C GLN A 65 5.91 1.47 -26.95
N SER A 66 4.72 1.56 -26.32
CA SER A 66 4.59 1.59 -24.86
C SER A 66 5.18 0.33 -24.22
N ILE A 67 4.93 -0.85 -24.79
CA ILE A 67 5.50 -2.13 -24.33
C ILE A 67 7.03 -2.10 -24.41
N ASN A 68 7.59 -1.65 -25.53
CA ASN A 68 9.04 -1.57 -25.71
C ASN A 68 9.69 -0.61 -24.71
N THR A 69 9.06 0.54 -24.43
CA THR A 69 9.54 1.46 -23.39
C THR A 69 9.54 0.80 -22.02
N ILE A 70 8.44 0.15 -21.62
CA ILE A 70 8.37 -0.57 -20.34
C ILE A 70 9.49 -1.61 -20.23
N LYS A 71 9.61 -2.51 -21.22
CA LYS A 71 10.62 -3.59 -21.20
C LYS A 71 12.04 -3.06 -21.14
N THR A 72 12.34 -1.98 -21.86
CA THR A 72 13.67 -1.33 -21.84
C THR A 72 13.98 -0.77 -20.45
N THR A 73 13.02 -0.07 -19.83
CA THR A 73 13.19 0.50 -18.49
C THR A 73 13.33 -0.58 -17.42
N VAL A 74 12.49 -1.62 -17.48
CA VAL A 74 12.56 -2.76 -16.55
C VAL A 74 13.90 -3.51 -16.69
N GLY A 75 14.35 -3.80 -17.91
CA GLY A 75 15.64 -4.46 -18.14
C GLY A 75 16.84 -3.66 -17.62
N ALA A 76 16.79 -2.33 -17.75
CA ALA A 76 17.81 -1.46 -17.15
C ALA A 76 17.79 -1.51 -15.61
N ALA A 77 16.59 -1.55 -15.01
CA ALA A 77 16.44 -1.67 -13.56
C ALA A 77 16.96 -3.02 -13.03
N GLN A 78 16.66 -4.12 -13.73
CA GLN A 78 17.20 -5.45 -13.40
C GLN A 78 18.73 -5.47 -13.43
N SER A 79 19.33 -4.86 -14.46
CA SER A 79 20.79 -4.77 -14.59
C SER A 79 21.42 -3.97 -13.44
N ALA A 80 20.77 -2.88 -13.03
CA ALA A 80 21.20 -2.08 -11.87
C ALA A 80 21.07 -2.85 -10.55
N TYR A 81 20.00 -3.62 -10.38
CA TYR A 81 19.80 -4.49 -9.21
C TYR A 81 20.93 -5.52 -9.09
N GLN A 82 21.24 -6.22 -10.18
CA GLN A 82 22.28 -7.26 -10.21
C GLN A 82 23.68 -6.74 -9.88
N SER A 83 23.97 -5.48 -10.22
CA SER A 83 25.31 -4.89 -10.01
C SER A 83 25.51 -4.28 -8.62
N SER A 84 24.45 -3.74 -8.00
CA SER A 84 24.52 -3.06 -6.69
C SER A 84 24.08 -3.92 -5.51
N ASN A 85 23.27 -4.96 -5.77
CA ASN A 85 22.52 -5.70 -4.75
C ASN A 85 21.61 -4.78 -3.89
N GLU A 86 21.30 -3.57 -4.38
CA GLU A 86 20.33 -2.65 -3.81
C GLU A 86 19.07 -2.63 -4.68
N LYS A 87 17.88 -2.76 -4.07
CA LYS A 87 16.58 -2.69 -4.77
C LYS A 87 16.39 -1.28 -5.35
N PRO A 88 16.48 -1.09 -6.68
CA PRO A 88 16.30 0.23 -7.26
C PRO A 88 14.82 0.63 -7.16
N ASP A 89 14.56 1.91 -6.92
CA ASP A 89 13.21 2.45 -6.77
C ASP A 89 12.68 2.91 -8.14
N VAL A 90 12.42 1.95 -9.03
CA VAL A 90 12.07 2.25 -10.42
C VAL A 90 10.58 2.07 -10.63
N TYR A 91 9.92 3.14 -11.10
CA TYR A 91 8.50 3.13 -11.42
C TYR A 91 8.29 3.46 -12.89
N VAL A 92 7.47 2.65 -13.56
CA VAL A 92 6.95 2.93 -14.89
C VAL A 92 5.46 3.21 -14.77
N VAL A 93 5.05 4.42 -15.11
CA VAL A 93 3.65 4.84 -15.02
C VAL A 93 2.94 4.55 -16.34
N VAL A 94 1.88 3.75 -16.26
CA VAL A 94 0.94 3.48 -17.34
C VAL A 94 -0.32 4.32 -17.10
N LYS A 95 -0.51 5.36 -17.91
CA LYS A 95 -1.72 6.18 -17.86
C LYS A 95 -2.86 5.52 -18.61
N VAL A 96 -3.96 5.28 -17.92
CA VAL A 96 -5.21 4.80 -18.48
C VAL A 96 -6.13 5.98 -18.73
N HIS A 97 -6.36 6.29 -20.00
CA HIS A 97 -7.25 7.39 -20.35
C HIS A 97 -8.70 7.05 -20.01
N PRO A 98 -9.43 7.96 -19.35
CA PRO A 98 -10.81 7.72 -18.99
C PRO A 98 -11.71 7.69 -20.24
N VAL A 99 -12.74 6.86 -20.19
CA VAL A 99 -13.80 6.83 -21.20
C VAL A 99 -15.14 7.05 -20.51
N GLU A 100 -16.03 7.79 -21.16
CA GLU A 100 -17.33 8.15 -20.60
C GLU A 100 -18.15 6.89 -20.26
N GLY A 101 -18.79 6.90 -19.09
CA GLY A 101 -19.61 5.79 -18.62
C GLY A 101 -18.86 4.60 -18.02
N ALA A 102 -17.52 4.56 -18.09
CA ALA A 102 -16.73 3.49 -17.49
C ALA A 102 -16.83 3.51 -15.94
N LYS A 103 -17.19 2.37 -15.37
CA LYS A 103 -17.26 2.16 -13.90
C LYS A 103 -15.97 1.59 -13.30
N GLY A 104 -14.97 1.36 -14.15
CA GLY A 104 -13.73 0.68 -13.83
C GLY A 104 -12.88 0.50 -15.07
N TYR A 105 -11.64 0.08 -14.87
CA TYR A 105 -10.69 -0.12 -15.95
C TYR A 105 -9.99 -1.46 -15.80
N GLU A 106 -9.67 -2.09 -16.92
CA GLU A 106 -8.81 -3.25 -17.00
C GLU A 106 -7.62 -2.90 -17.88
N GLN A 107 -6.43 -2.80 -17.27
CA GLN A 107 -5.18 -2.64 -17.99
C GLN A 107 -4.66 -4.01 -18.41
N VAL A 108 -4.49 -4.21 -19.71
CA VAL A 108 -3.92 -5.43 -20.29
C VAL A 108 -2.43 -5.22 -20.58
N LEU A 109 -1.59 -6.13 -20.08
CA LEU A 109 -0.15 -6.14 -20.27
C LEU A 109 0.35 -7.57 -20.58
N PRO A 110 1.44 -7.74 -21.34
CA PRO A 110 2.13 -9.02 -21.45
C PRO A 110 2.57 -9.56 -20.08
N VAL A 111 2.42 -10.87 -19.86
CA VAL A 111 2.84 -11.56 -18.63
C VAL A 111 4.32 -11.34 -18.35
N ASP A 112 5.16 -11.35 -19.38
CA ASP A 112 6.61 -11.18 -19.25
C ASP A 112 7.08 -9.82 -18.71
N ILE A 113 6.19 -8.83 -18.57
CA ILE A 113 6.49 -7.56 -17.88
C ILE A 113 6.46 -7.71 -16.36
N VAL A 114 5.70 -8.67 -15.83
CA VAL A 114 5.40 -8.80 -14.39
C VAL A 114 5.63 -10.23 -13.85
N ASP A 115 6.42 -11.04 -14.56
CA ASP A 115 6.81 -12.39 -14.17
C ASP A 115 8.33 -12.52 -13.85
N ASP A 116 8.96 -11.40 -13.49
CA ASP A 116 10.38 -11.41 -13.12
C ASP A 116 10.62 -12.16 -11.82
N THR A 117 11.74 -12.87 -11.71
CA THR A 117 12.15 -13.46 -10.43
C THR A 117 12.62 -12.42 -9.40
N THR A 118 12.94 -11.19 -9.84
CA THR A 118 13.36 -10.09 -8.97
C THR A 118 12.43 -8.88 -9.13
N PRO A 119 11.97 -8.25 -8.03
CA PRO A 119 11.15 -7.05 -8.08
C PRO A 119 12.02 -5.81 -8.36
N ALA A 120 12.59 -5.73 -9.55
CA ALA A 120 13.52 -4.65 -9.91
C ALA A 120 12.80 -3.34 -10.27
N ALA A 121 11.51 -3.38 -10.58
CA ALA A 121 10.70 -2.20 -10.86
C ALA A 121 9.25 -2.40 -10.43
N HIS A 122 8.47 -1.33 -10.54
CA HIS A 122 7.03 -1.31 -10.34
C HIS A 122 6.33 -0.73 -11.57
N ILE A 123 5.24 -1.39 -12.01
CA ILE A 123 4.32 -0.89 -13.02
C ILE A 123 3.15 -0.22 -12.32
N VAL A 124 3.01 1.09 -12.49
CA VAL A 124 1.98 1.91 -11.85
C VAL A 124 0.86 2.16 -12.83
N ILE A 125 -0.29 1.52 -12.64
CA ILE A 125 -1.47 1.68 -13.49
C ILE A 125 -2.32 2.79 -12.90
N GLU A 126 -2.36 3.95 -13.57
CA GLU A 126 -3.13 5.12 -13.15
C GLU A 126 -4.45 5.18 -13.91
N THR A 127 -5.57 5.16 -13.18
CA THR A 127 -6.93 5.23 -13.74
C THR A 127 -7.74 6.34 -13.04
N SER A 128 -8.93 6.66 -13.54
CA SER A 128 -9.82 7.61 -12.86
C SER A 128 -10.51 7.06 -11.61
N VAL A 129 -10.49 5.72 -11.38
CA VAL A 129 -11.05 5.08 -10.17
C VAL A 129 -10.02 5.04 -9.04
N GLY A 130 -8.73 5.01 -9.40
CA GLY A 130 -7.61 4.86 -8.50
C GLY A 130 -6.42 4.28 -9.25
N ALA A 131 -5.43 3.84 -8.49
CA ALA A 131 -4.22 3.30 -9.08
C ALA A 131 -3.71 2.05 -8.38
N VAL A 132 -2.98 1.24 -9.15
CA VAL A 132 -2.42 -0.03 -8.71
C VAL A 132 -0.96 -0.08 -9.14
N SER A 133 -0.04 -0.13 -8.17
CA SER A 133 1.39 -0.28 -8.38
C SER A 133 1.78 -1.74 -8.15
N VAL A 134 2.06 -2.45 -9.23
CA VAL A 134 2.44 -3.87 -9.20
C VAL A 134 3.95 -4.02 -9.34
N PRO A 135 4.63 -4.78 -8.46
CA PRO A 135 6.05 -5.08 -8.65
C PRO A 135 6.22 -6.03 -9.85
N THR A 136 7.39 -5.99 -10.51
CA THR A 136 7.63 -6.84 -11.69
C THR A 136 7.74 -8.34 -11.38
N ASN A 137 7.74 -8.74 -10.10
CA ASN A 137 7.66 -10.14 -9.68
C ASN A 137 6.24 -10.60 -9.31
N MET A 138 5.21 -9.84 -9.66
CA MET A 138 3.80 -10.13 -9.33
C MET A 138 3.40 -11.58 -9.64
N LEU A 139 3.79 -12.09 -10.81
CA LEU A 139 3.46 -13.42 -11.30
C LEU A 139 4.54 -14.48 -11.07
N ALA A 140 5.67 -14.08 -10.48
CA ALA A 140 6.83 -14.94 -10.34
C ALA A 140 6.47 -16.28 -9.68
N ASN A 141 6.89 -17.38 -10.32
CA ASN A 141 6.67 -18.76 -9.89
C ASN A 141 5.21 -19.23 -9.92
N LEU A 142 4.31 -18.52 -10.61
CA LEU A 142 2.92 -18.95 -10.79
C LEU A 142 2.68 -19.78 -12.08
N GLY A 143 3.69 -19.88 -12.96
CA GLY A 143 3.69 -20.80 -14.11
C GLY A 143 2.88 -20.36 -15.32
N TYR A 144 2.61 -19.06 -15.45
CA TYR A 144 1.97 -18.49 -16.64
C TYR A 144 2.95 -18.41 -17.82
N ALA A 145 2.45 -18.50 -19.05
CA ALA A 145 3.31 -18.44 -20.23
C ALA A 145 3.65 -16.98 -20.58
N ALA A 146 4.90 -16.73 -20.98
CA ALA A 146 5.43 -15.38 -21.21
C ALA A 146 4.69 -14.59 -22.31
N ASP A 147 4.11 -15.29 -23.29
CA ASP A 147 3.34 -14.71 -24.39
C ASP A 147 1.85 -14.49 -24.08
N GLU A 148 1.38 -14.92 -22.90
CA GLU A 148 0.03 -14.63 -22.45
C GLU A 148 -0.14 -13.15 -22.06
N LEU A 149 -1.40 -12.72 -22.06
CA LEU A 149 -1.80 -11.39 -21.61
C LEU A 149 -2.43 -11.46 -20.22
N MET A 150 -1.96 -10.58 -19.33
CA MET A 150 -2.55 -10.33 -18.02
C MET A 150 -3.42 -9.08 -18.05
N GLY A 151 -4.64 -9.18 -17.52
CA GLY A 151 -5.51 -8.06 -17.21
C GLY A 151 -5.46 -7.75 -15.71
N ILE A 152 -5.16 -6.50 -15.34
CA ILE A 152 -5.29 -5.99 -13.98
C ILE A 152 -6.43 -4.98 -13.97
N SER A 153 -7.47 -5.28 -13.21
CA SER A 153 -8.66 -4.45 -13.13
C SER A 153 -8.81 -3.78 -11.78
N ILE A 154 -9.17 -2.49 -11.81
CA ILE A 154 -9.65 -1.70 -10.69
C ILE A 154 -11.00 -1.07 -11.08
N ALA A 155 -12.04 -1.43 -10.34
CA ALA A 155 -13.41 -1.00 -10.67
C ALA A 155 -14.22 -0.76 -9.41
N GLN A 156 -15.22 0.11 -9.49
CA GLN A 156 -16.29 0.10 -8.51
C GLN A 156 -17.09 -1.21 -8.68
N SER A 157 -17.26 -1.96 -7.59
CA SER A 157 -18.02 -3.20 -7.61
C SER A 157 -19.49 -2.93 -7.93
N GLU A 158 -20.11 -3.87 -8.63
CA GLU A 158 -21.57 -3.91 -8.74
C GLU A 158 -22.20 -4.08 -7.35
N PRO A 159 -23.48 -3.69 -7.16
CA PRO A 159 -24.16 -3.95 -5.90
C PRO A 159 -24.09 -5.43 -5.53
N ILE A 160 -23.60 -5.71 -4.32
CA ILE A 160 -23.49 -7.06 -3.77
C ILE A 160 -24.28 -7.14 -2.46
N GLU A 161 -24.98 -8.25 -2.27
CA GLU A 161 -25.57 -8.56 -0.97
C GLU A 161 -24.47 -9.03 -0.02
N LEU A 162 -24.34 -8.35 1.11
CA LEU A 162 -23.35 -8.65 2.14
C LEU A 162 -24.03 -9.23 3.38
N PRO A 163 -23.34 -10.11 4.13
CA PRO A 163 -23.76 -10.47 5.47
C PRO A 163 -24.00 -9.22 6.33
N ALA A 164 -25.00 -9.27 7.21
CA ALA A 164 -25.43 -8.11 8.01
C ALA A 164 -24.29 -7.46 8.81
N GLU A 165 -23.37 -8.27 9.34
CA GLU A 165 -22.18 -7.81 10.04
C GLU A 165 -21.27 -6.97 9.14
N THR A 166 -20.90 -7.52 7.98
CA THR A 166 -20.08 -6.80 6.98
C THR A 166 -20.77 -5.54 6.46
N GLN A 167 -22.08 -5.62 6.19
CA GLN A 167 -22.87 -4.47 5.74
C GLN A 167 -22.90 -3.35 6.79
N SER A 168 -22.96 -3.68 8.08
CA SER A 168 -22.92 -2.70 9.17
C SER A 168 -21.57 -2.00 9.28
N LEU A 169 -20.46 -2.68 8.93
CA LEU A 169 -19.12 -2.09 8.96
C LEU A 169 -18.88 -1.13 7.78
N ILE A 170 -19.32 -1.53 6.59
CA ILE A 170 -19.09 -0.76 5.35
C ILE A 170 -20.10 0.38 5.22
N GLY A 171 -21.36 0.11 5.54
CA GLY A 171 -22.47 1.02 5.29
C GLY A 171 -22.71 1.19 3.78
N ASN A 172 -22.96 2.43 3.36
CA ASN A 172 -23.23 2.76 1.94
C ASN A 172 -21.97 3.17 1.17
N ARG A 173 -20.78 2.88 1.71
CA ARG A 173 -19.52 3.27 1.08
C ARG A 173 -19.24 2.41 -0.16
N PRO A 174 -18.63 2.98 -1.22
CA PRO A 174 -18.27 2.21 -2.41
C PRO A 174 -17.32 1.06 -2.08
N ILE A 175 -17.52 -0.05 -2.78
CA ILE A 175 -16.63 -1.21 -2.76
C ILE A 175 -15.83 -1.18 -4.06
N ILE A 176 -14.52 -1.37 -3.97
CA ILE A 176 -13.60 -1.44 -5.09
C ILE A 176 -13.20 -2.89 -5.32
N ASP A 177 -13.38 -3.37 -6.55
CA ASP A 177 -12.93 -4.67 -6.99
C ASP A 177 -11.54 -4.57 -7.61
N LEU A 178 -10.61 -5.37 -7.07
CA LEU A 178 -9.35 -5.69 -7.73
C LEU A 178 -9.45 -7.09 -8.30
N ILE A 179 -9.19 -7.23 -9.60
CA ILE A 179 -9.30 -8.50 -10.31
C ILE A 179 -8.07 -8.70 -11.18
N ALA A 180 -7.51 -9.91 -11.14
CA ALA A 180 -6.51 -10.36 -12.08
C ALA A 180 -7.17 -11.30 -13.09
N LYS A 181 -6.77 -11.18 -14.35
CA LYS A 181 -7.14 -12.10 -15.43
C LYS A 181 -5.89 -12.54 -16.17
N VAL A 182 -5.83 -13.80 -16.58
CA VAL A 182 -4.80 -14.30 -17.50
C VAL A 182 -5.49 -14.97 -18.68
N ALA A 183 -5.06 -14.64 -19.90
CA ALA A 183 -5.73 -15.05 -21.13
C ALA A 183 -7.23 -14.71 -21.14
N GLY A 184 -7.61 -13.60 -20.49
CA GLY A 184 -9.00 -13.14 -20.34
C GLY A 184 -9.82 -13.84 -19.25
N ASN A 185 -9.30 -14.88 -18.60
CA ASN A 185 -9.99 -15.62 -17.54
C ASN A 185 -9.61 -15.07 -16.17
N LYS A 186 -10.60 -14.88 -15.28
CA LYS A 186 -10.36 -14.46 -13.90
C LYS A 186 -9.51 -15.50 -13.17
N VAL A 187 -8.48 -15.03 -12.47
CA VAL A 187 -7.62 -15.85 -11.60
C VAL A 187 -7.67 -15.33 -10.16
N ILE A 188 -7.53 -16.24 -9.19
CA ILE A 188 -7.35 -15.88 -7.78
C ILE A 188 -5.86 -15.59 -7.58
N TRP A 189 -5.47 -14.33 -7.74
CA TRP A 189 -4.08 -13.93 -7.56
C TRP A 189 -3.75 -13.73 -6.08
N ASN A 190 -2.69 -14.40 -5.62
CA ASN A 190 -2.04 -14.22 -4.32
C ASN A 190 -0.53 -14.47 -4.48
N ASN A 191 0.31 -13.56 -3.98
CA ASN A 191 1.77 -13.72 -3.91
C ASN A 191 2.34 -12.91 -2.74
N GLU A 192 2.76 -13.59 -1.66
CA GLU A 192 3.31 -12.95 -0.46
C GLU A 192 4.62 -12.18 -0.73
N ASN A 193 5.37 -12.57 -1.77
CA ASN A 193 6.65 -11.96 -2.12
C ASN A 193 6.50 -10.77 -3.08
N ALA A 194 5.27 -10.45 -3.50
CA ALA A 194 4.99 -9.42 -4.49
C ALA A 194 3.82 -8.51 -4.04
N PRO A 195 3.96 -7.80 -2.90
CA PRO A 195 2.91 -6.90 -2.43
C PRO A 195 2.64 -5.79 -3.45
N VAL A 196 1.36 -5.67 -3.82
CA VAL A 196 0.83 -4.62 -4.70
C VAL A 196 0.38 -3.45 -3.85
N THR A 197 0.72 -2.22 -4.26
CA THR A 197 0.21 -1.00 -3.61
C THR A 197 -1.00 -0.48 -4.34
N VAL A 198 -2.04 -0.14 -3.59
CA VAL A 198 -3.32 0.34 -4.10
C VAL A 198 -3.58 1.73 -3.55
N VAL A 199 -4.02 2.63 -4.43
CA VAL A 199 -4.33 4.02 -4.11
C VAL A 199 -5.74 4.34 -4.56
N ILE A 200 -6.60 4.77 -3.63
CA ILE A 200 -8.00 5.09 -3.88
C ILE A 200 -8.23 6.56 -3.51
N PRO A 201 -8.63 7.43 -4.45
CA PRO A 201 -9.09 8.78 -4.13
C PRO A 201 -10.24 8.73 -3.12
N TYR A 202 -10.16 9.53 -2.07
CA TYR A 202 -11.16 9.55 -1.02
C TYR A 202 -11.38 10.96 -0.48
N THR A 203 -12.64 11.38 -0.41
CA THR A 203 -13.01 12.67 0.19
C THR A 203 -13.63 12.41 1.56
N PRO A 204 -12.94 12.75 2.67
CA PRO A 204 -13.48 12.54 4.00
C PRO A 204 -14.76 13.36 4.24
N THR A 205 -15.71 12.77 4.97
CA THR A 205 -16.82 13.55 5.55
C THR A 205 -16.29 14.52 6.63
N PRO A 206 -17.07 15.52 7.06
CA PRO A 206 -16.63 16.43 8.13
C PRO A 206 -16.25 15.72 9.43
N VAL A 207 -16.93 14.62 9.78
CA VAL A 207 -16.61 13.82 10.97
C VAL A 207 -15.29 13.07 10.77
N GLU A 208 -15.11 12.47 9.60
CA GLU A 208 -13.88 11.75 9.24
C GLU A 208 -12.66 12.70 9.21
N ALA A 209 -12.85 13.93 8.74
CA ALA A 209 -11.81 14.96 8.70
C ALA A 209 -11.33 15.42 10.09
N MET A 210 -12.13 15.23 11.15
CA MET A 210 -11.69 15.51 12.53
C MET A 210 -10.71 14.46 13.05
N ASN A 211 -10.79 13.22 12.56
CA ASN A 211 -9.88 12.13 12.92
C ASN A 211 -9.50 11.28 11.69
N PRO A 212 -8.75 11.82 10.72
CA PRO A 212 -8.48 11.13 9.45
C PRO A 212 -7.73 9.80 9.63
N ASP A 213 -7.05 9.62 10.74
CA ASP A 213 -6.33 8.38 11.06
C ASP A 213 -7.27 7.19 11.34
N GLY A 214 -8.56 7.45 11.58
CA GLY A 214 -9.62 6.46 11.66
C GLY A 214 -10.08 5.92 10.30
N LEU A 215 -9.68 6.55 9.18
CA LEU A 215 -9.89 5.99 7.85
C LEU A 215 -8.95 4.80 7.63
N THR A 216 -9.54 3.67 7.29
CA THR A 216 -8.85 2.39 7.05
C THR A 216 -9.55 1.61 5.93
N VAL A 217 -9.06 0.43 5.62
CA VAL A 217 -9.62 -0.45 4.58
C VAL A 217 -10.01 -1.79 5.19
N LEU A 218 -11.13 -2.33 4.71
CA LEU A 218 -11.48 -3.73 4.88
C LEU A 218 -11.35 -4.43 3.53
N TYR A 219 -10.84 -5.66 3.51
CA TYR A 219 -11.04 -6.56 2.38
C TYR A 219 -12.20 -7.51 2.67
N ILE A 220 -12.97 -7.86 1.65
CA ILE A 220 -14.10 -8.77 1.76
C ILE A 220 -13.68 -10.08 1.11
N ASP A 221 -13.74 -11.19 1.82
CA ASP A 221 -13.40 -12.50 1.27
C ASP A 221 -14.52 -13.10 0.40
N ASN A 222 -14.28 -14.28 -0.15
CA ASN A 222 -15.26 -14.96 -1.02
C ASN A 222 -16.55 -15.39 -0.28
N ASN A 223 -16.54 -15.40 1.06
CA ASN A 223 -17.72 -15.68 1.89
C ASN A 223 -18.47 -14.40 2.29
N GLY A 224 -18.01 -13.23 1.83
CA GLY A 224 -18.58 -11.94 2.20
C GLY A 224 -18.15 -11.43 3.57
N VAL A 225 -17.18 -12.08 4.23
CA VAL A 225 -16.67 -11.66 5.54
C VAL A 225 -15.62 -10.57 5.34
N ALA A 226 -15.75 -9.47 6.09
CA ALA A 226 -14.80 -8.38 6.05
C ALA A 226 -13.65 -8.57 7.06
N HIS A 227 -12.44 -8.25 6.60
CA HIS A 227 -11.20 -8.37 7.35
C HIS A 227 -10.42 -7.05 7.28
N SER A 228 -9.80 -6.64 8.38
CA SER A 228 -9.01 -5.40 8.39
C SER A 228 -7.80 -5.49 7.46
N VAL A 229 -7.46 -4.36 6.83
CA VAL A 229 -6.19 -4.14 6.11
C VAL A 229 -5.38 -3.13 6.95
N PRO A 230 -4.56 -3.60 7.93
CA PRO A 230 -4.02 -2.74 8.98
C PRO A 230 -2.98 -1.73 8.47
N ASN A 231 -2.36 -2.01 7.33
CA ASN A 231 -1.38 -1.14 6.70
C ASN A 231 -2.02 0.02 5.89
N ALA A 232 -3.35 0.14 5.88
CA ALA A 232 -4.06 1.20 5.17
C ALA A 232 -3.96 2.55 5.89
N LYS A 233 -3.64 3.60 5.14
CA LYS A 233 -3.55 4.98 5.65
C LYS A 233 -4.25 5.96 4.73
N PHE A 234 -4.78 7.03 5.31
CA PHE A 234 -5.23 8.19 4.56
C PHE A 234 -4.08 9.20 4.44
N ASP A 235 -3.75 9.58 3.21
CA ASP A 235 -2.85 10.67 2.90
C ASP A 235 -3.65 11.95 2.68
N VAL A 236 -3.58 12.85 3.66
CA VAL A 236 -4.25 14.15 3.65
C VAL A 236 -3.73 15.10 2.57
N VAL A 237 -2.50 14.91 2.07
CA VAL A 237 -1.90 15.78 1.05
C VAL A 237 -2.52 15.47 -0.31
N THR A 238 -2.72 14.19 -0.59
CA THR A 238 -3.25 13.70 -1.88
C THR A 238 -4.74 13.37 -1.83
N ASN A 239 -5.38 13.44 -0.66
CA ASN A 239 -6.75 12.98 -0.40
C ASN A 239 -6.97 11.54 -0.90
N THR A 240 -6.09 10.63 -0.51
CA THR A 240 -6.17 9.24 -0.93
C THR A 240 -6.00 8.25 0.20
N ILE A 241 -6.60 7.08 0.03
CA ILE A 241 -6.32 5.90 0.83
C ILE A 241 -5.25 5.09 0.12
N VAL A 242 -4.17 4.79 0.84
CA VAL A 242 -3.05 3.99 0.37
C VAL A 242 -2.92 2.75 1.24
N PHE A 243 -2.87 1.57 0.62
CA PHE A 243 -2.61 0.31 1.31
C PHE A 243 -1.81 -0.62 0.41
N SER A 244 -1.26 -1.69 1.00
CA SER A 244 -0.60 -2.76 0.23
C SER A 244 -1.30 -4.09 0.49
N THR A 245 -1.40 -4.93 -0.53
CA THR A 245 -2.01 -6.25 -0.45
C THR A 245 -1.21 -7.27 -1.26
N THR A 246 -1.20 -8.51 -0.82
CA THR A 246 -0.58 -9.65 -1.52
C THR A 246 -1.60 -10.48 -2.28
N HIS A 247 -2.89 -10.12 -2.23
CA HIS A 247 -3.95 -10.81 -2.95
C HIS A 247 -4.97 -9.82 -3.53
N PHE A 248 -5.68 -10.22 -4.57
CA PHE A 248 -6.77 -9.42 -5.12
C PHE A 248 -8.11 -9.87 -4.55
N SER A 249 -8.96 -8.89 -4.24
CA SER A 249 -10.29 -9.08 -3.66
C SER A 249 -11.14 -7.83 -3.84
N LYS A 250 -12.27 -7.77 -3.13
CA LYS A 250 -13.04 -6.54 -2.93
C LYS A 250 -12.53 -5.78 -1.71
N TYR A 251 -12.48 -4.47 -1.79
CA TYR A 251 -11.97 -3.58 -0.76
C TYR A 251 -12.95 -2.43 -0.50
N ALA A 252 -13.13 -2.06 0.76
CA ALA A 252 -13.95 -0.93 1.16
C ALA A 252 -13.16 0.01 2.08
N VAL A 253 -13.17 1.30 1.76
CA VAL A 253 -12.72 2.32 2.71
C VAL A 253 -13.77 2.44 3.79
N VAL A 254 -13.36 2.40 5.06
CA VAL A 254 -14.25 2.53 6.21
C VAL A 254 -13.67 3.54 7.20
N PHE A 255 -14.54 4.06 8.06
CA PHE A 255 -14.14 4.91 9.17
C PHE A 255 -14.38 4.21 10.50
N VAL A 256 -13.31 4.01 11.25
CA VAL A 256 -13.33 3.39 12.56
C VAL A 256 -12.73 4.37 13.56
N ASP A 257 -13.47 4.69 14.62
CA ASP A 257 -13.00 5.58 15.70
C ASP A 257 -12.97 4.82 17.03
N LYS A 258 -11.90 4.05 17.25
CA LYS A 258 -11.70 3.33 18.52
C LYS A 258 -11.09 4.26 19.55
N THR A 259 -11.65 4.22 20.75
CA THR A 259 -11.20 5.00 21.90
C THR A 259 -11.13 4.12 23.14
N PHE A 260 -10.37 4.57 24.15
CA PHE A 260 -10.26 3.90 25.44
C PHE A 260 -10.44 4.92 26.56
N LYS A 261 -11.05 4.50 27.67
CA LYS A 261 -11.40 5.38 28.80
C LYS A 261 -10.22 5.70 29.72
N ASP A 262 -9.14 4.91 29.66
CA ASP A 262 -8.01 4.95 30.60
C ASP A 262 -6.77 5.68 30.04
N LEU A 263 -6.97 6.60 29.09
CA LEU A 263 -5.87 7.31 28.41
C LEU A 263 -5.57 8.69 28.99
N ASP A 264 -6.24 9.09 30.07
CA ASP A 264 -6.12 10.46 30.60
C ASP A 264 -4.73 10.80 31.13
N GLY A 265 -4.02 9.81 31.70
CA GLY A 265 -2.63 9.94 32.15
C GLY A 265 -1.59 9.94 31.02
N VAL A 266 -1.98 9.62 29.77
CA VAL A 266 -1.07 9.46 28.63
C VAL A 266 -1.56 10.18 27.37
N GLN A 267 -2.01 11.43 27.52
CA GLN A 267 -2.52 12.24 26.40
C GLN A 267 -1.57 12.27 25.18
N TRP A 268 -0.25 12.26 25.44
CA TRP A 268 0.78 12.20 24.41
C TRP A 268 0.70 10.96 23.50
N ALA A 269 0.21 9.83 24.01
CA ALA A 269 0.06 8.56 23.28
C ALA A 269 -1.36 8.35 22.75
N ARG A 270 -2.36 9.13 23.20
CA ARG A 270 -3.79 8.91 22.89
C ARG A 270 -4.04 8.76 21.39
N LYS A 271 -3.46 9.65 20.58
CA LYS A 271 -3.61 9.64 19.13
C LYS A 271 -3.06 8.35 18.52
N ALA A 272 -1.84 7.96 18.91
CA ALA A 272 -1.21 6.73 18.45
C ALA A 272 -2.03 5.49 18.82
N ILE A 273 -2.49 5.41 20.06
CA ILE A 273 -3.28 4.29 20.58
C ILE A 273 -4.60 4.18 19.79
N ASN A 274 -5.37 5.26 19.71
CA ASN A 274 -6.66 5.25 19.01
C ASN A 274 -6.50 4.90 17.52
N SER A 275 -5.52 5.52 16.83
CA SER A 275 -5.27 5.25 15.42
C SER A 275 -4.93 3.79 15.15
N LEU A 276 -3.97 3.23 15.89
CA LEU A 276 -3.56 1.85 15.72
C LEU A 276 -4.69 0.88 16.09
N ALA A 277 -5.54 1.23 17.06
CA ALA A 277 -6.69 0.41 17.44
C ALA A 277 -7.78 0.43 16.37
N SER A 278 -8.05 1.59 15.77
CA SER A 278 -8.97 1.74 14.64
C SER A 278 -8.55 0.91 13.42
N LYS A 279 -7.25 0.67 13.25
CA LYS A 279 -6.68 -0.16 12.18
C LYS A 279 -6.59 -1.65 12.54
N GLY A 280 -6.94 -2.02 13.76
CA GLY A 280 -6.81 -3.40 14.26
C GLY A 280 -5.37 -3.84 14.53
N ILE A 281 -4.41 -2.91 14.60
CA ILE A 281 -3.00 -3.21 14.92
C ILE A 281 -2.82 -3.50 16.40
N ILE A 282 -3.56 -2.77 17.25
CA ILE A 282 -3.56 -2.97 18.70
C ILE A 282 -4.96 -3.27 19.20
N SER A 283 -5.04 -3.93 20.35
CA SER A 283 -6.31 -4.21 21.02
C SER A 283 -6.22 -3.83 22.49
N GLY A 284 -7.36 -3.43 23.05
CA GLY A 284 -7.51 -3.24 24.49
C GLY A 284 -7.53 -4.55 25.26
N VAL A 285 -7.74 -4.46 26.56
CA VAL A 285 -7.82 -5.59 27.48
C VAL A 285 -9.25 -5.90 27.93
N GLY A 286 -10.24 -5.30 27.27
CA GLY A 286 -11.67 -5.36 27.64
C GLY A 286 -12.16 -4.11 28.37
N ASN A 287 -13.48 -3.97 28.53
CA ASN A 287 -14.13 -2.85 29.26
C ASN A 287 -13.69 -1.44 28.80
N ASP A 288 -13.41 -1.28 27.51
CA ASP A 288 -12.87 -0.06 26.90
C ASP A 288 -11.57 0.45 27.54
N GLU A 289 -10.73 -0.47 28.05
CA GLU A 289 -9.40 -0.18 28.63
C GLU A 289 -8.25 -0.64 27.73
N PHE A 290 -7.18 0.14 27.70
CA PHE A 290 -5.94 -0.19 26.99
C PHE A 290 -4.79 -0.60 27.92
N ARG A 291 -4.78 -0.13 29.17
CA ARG A 291 -3.71 -0.22 30.17
C ARG A 291 -2.38 0.38 29.67
N PRO A 292 -2.34 1.69 29.37
CA PRO A 292 -1.20 2.32 28.70
C PRO A 292 0.13 2.23 29.45
N GLU A 293 0.10 2.24 30.79
CA GLU A 293 1.30 2.21 31.63
C GLU A 293 1.81 0.79 31.93
N ALA A 294 1.05 -0.25 31.58
CA ALA A 294 1.50 -1.61 31.77
C ALA A 294 2.67 -1.93 30.84
N ASN A 295 3.67 -2.67 31.35
CA ASN A 295 4.74 -3.20 30.52
C ASN A 295 4.19 -4.20 29.51
N ILE A 296 4.63 -4.09 28.26
CA ILE A 296 4.14 -4.95 27.18
C ILE A 296 4.95 -6.26 27.10
N LYS A 297 4.25 -7.35 26.80
CA LYS A 297 4.86 -8.66 26.51
C LYS A 297 5.59 -8.63 25.18
N ARG A 298 6.64 -9.44 25.06
CA ARG A 298 7.45 -9.57 23.85
C ARG A 298 6.64 -10.06 22.65
N ALA A 299 5.73 -11.02 22.85
CA ALA A 299 4.84 -11.53 21.81
C ALA A 299 3.86 -10.45 21.29
N ASP A 300 3.19 -9.74 22.20
CA ASP A 300 2.26 -8.65 21.85
C ASP A 300 2.95 -7.58 21.02
N LEU A 301 4.14 -7.17 21.46
CA LEU A 301 4.92 -6.14 20.77
C LEU A 301 5.33 -6.59 19.36
N LEU A 302 5.75 -7.85 19.18
CA LEU A 302 6.08 -8.39 17.87
C LEU A 302 4.85 -8.44 16.97
N LYS A 303 3.69 -8.86 17.51
CA LYS A 303 2.41 -8.89 16.80
C LYS A 303 2.01 -7.51 16.30
N MET A 304 2.09 -6.50 17.16
CA MET A 304 1.79 -5.11 16.78
C MET A 304 2.70 -4.64 15.65
N MET A 305 4.01 -4.94 15.71
CA MET A 305 4.97 -4.52 14.66
C MET A 305 4.71 -5.23 13.33
N ILE A 306 4.58 -6.57 13.33
CA ILE A 306 4.33 -7.36 12.12
C ILE A 306 3.02 -6.95 11.46
N THR A 307 1.96 -6.80 12.25
CA THR A 307 0.63 -6.38 11.77
C THR A 307 0.68 -4.96 11.19
N SER A 308 1.35 -4.03 11.88
CA SER A 308 1.47 -2.64 11.42
C SER A 308 2.18 -2.51 10.08
N LEU A 309 3.15 -3.38 9.80
CA LEU A 309 3.92 -3.33 8.56
C LEU A 309 3.31 -4.21 7.46
N GLY A 310 2.36 -5.10 7.81
CA GLY A 310 1.75 -6.05 6.90
C GLY A 310 2.74 -7.13 6.44
N LEU A 311 3.58 -7.62 7.36
CA LEU A 311 4.59 -8.63 7.09
C LEU A 311 3.98 -10.05 7.19
N SER A 312 4.29 -10.91 6.24
CA SER A 312 3.90 -12.32 6.21
C SER A 312 5.06 -13.23 5.82
N SER A 313 4.88 -14.52 6.03
CA SER A 313 5.77 -15.59 5.58
C SER A 313 5.02 -16.92 5.64
N GLU A 314 5.25 -17.78 4.65
CA GLU A 314 4.73 -19.15 4.62
C GLU A 314 5.40 -20.08 5.65
N ALA A 315 6.52 -19.66 6.25
CA ALA A 315 7.27 -20.49 7.19
C ALA A 315 6.50 -20.71 8.50
N LYS A 316 6.47 -21.97 8.94
CA LYS A 316 5.75 -22.40 10.16
C LYS A 316 6.64 -22.86 11.31
N ASP A 317 7.95 -22.90 11.10
CA ASP A 317 8.90 -23.31 12.14
C ASP A 317 9.02 -22.23 13.23
N ASN A 318 9.12 -22.65 14.49
CA ASN A 318 9.02 -21.78 15.65
C ASN A 318 10.11 -22.02 16.69
N PHE A 319 10.11 -21.24 17.77
CA PHE A 319 10.99 -21.47 18.91
C PHE A 319 10.45 -22.57 19.82
N SER A 320 11.33 -23.18 20.61
CA SER A 320 10.99 -24.34 21.45
C SER A 320 9.96 -24.07 22.55
N ASP A 321 9.73 -22.80 22.89
CA ASP A 321 8.81 -22.31 23.92
C ASP A 321 7.57 -21.61 23.32
N VAL A 322 7.28 -21.86 22.04
CA VAL A 322 6.12 -21.30 21.33
C VAL A 322 5.21 -22.43 20.89
N ASP A 323 4.15 -22.65 21.65
CA ASP A 323 3.14 -23.66 21.33
C ASP A 323 2.28 -23.24 20.14
N SER A 324 2.03 -24.17 19.21
CA SER A 324 1.31 -23.88 17.95
C SER A 324 -0.13 -23.40 18.12
N GLY A 325 -0.76 -23.63 19.28
CA GLY A 325 -2.11 -23.16 19.60
C GLY A 325 -2.18 -21.73 20.15
N GLU A 326 -1.04 -21.10 20.41
CA GLU A 326 -0.99 -19.76 20.99
C GLU A 326 -1.32 -18.68 19.95
N TYR A 327 -2.01 -17.62 20.39
CA TYR A 327 -2.45 -16.53 19.50
C TYR A 327 -1.31 -15.77 18.79
N TYR A 328 -0.09 -15.93 19.28
CA TYR A 328 1.13 -15.34 18.73
C TYR A 328 1.97 -16.32 17.92
N ALA A 329 1.63 -17.61 17.85
CA ALA A 329 2.47 -18.63 17.23
C ALA A 329 2.82 -18.29 15.77
N ASP A 330 1.82 -17.98 14.94
CA ASP A 330 2.03 -17.59 13.54
C ASP A 330 2.86 -16.30 13.43
N THR A 331 2.60 -15.32 14.29
CA THR A 331 3.35 -14.06 14.31
C THR A 331 4.83 -14.29 14.63
N VAL A 332 5.14 -15.15 15.60
CA VAL A 332 6.52 -15.45 15.97
C VAL A 332 7.22 -16.23 14.87
N ALA A 333 6.54 -17.16 14.19
CA ALA A 333 7.08 -17.86 13.04
C ALA A 333 7.45 -16.89 11.90
N VAL A 334 6.56 -15.93 11.57
CA VAL A 334 6.85 -14.86 10.60
C VAL A 334 8.07 -14.05 11.04
N GLY A 335 8.12 -13.61 12.30
CA GLY A 335 9.24 -12.84 12.83
C GLY A 335 10.57 -13.60 12.80
N LYS A 336 10.54 -14.92 13.01
CA LYS A 336 11.70 -15.81 12.93
C LYS A 336 12.17 -15.97 11.50
N ALA A 337 11.26 -16.30 10.58
CA ALA A 337 11.54 -16.54 9.16
C ALA A 337 12.10 -15.30 8.46
N LEU A 338 11.58 -14.12 8.81
CA LEU A 338 12.06 -12.84 8.30
C LEU A 338 13.33 -12.32 9.02
N GLY A 339 13.87 -13.07 9.99
CA GLY A 339 15.07 -12.69 10.74
C GLY A 339 14.91 -11.49 11.68
N ILE A 340 13.66 -11.07 11.92
CA ILE A 340 13.28 -9.96 12.82
C ILE A 340 13.61 -10.34 14.26
N VAL A 341 13.34 -11.59 14.64
CA VAL A 341 13.67 -12.15 15.95
C VAL A 341 14.52 -13.41 15.80
N ALA A 342 15.54 -13.56 16.64
CA ALA A 342 16.46 -14.70 16.62
C ALA A 342 16.34 -15.61 17.86
N GLY A 343 15.57 -15.19 18.87
CA GLY A 343 15.51 -15.86 20.16
C GLY A 343 16.83 -15.82 20.94
N TYR A 344 16.86 -16.52 22.06
CA TYR A 344 18.04 -16.79 22.86
C TYR A 344 18.07 -18.29 23.18
N ASN A 345 19.15 -18.99 22.81
CA ASN A 345 19.30 -20.43 23.00
C ASN A 345 18.09 -21.27 22.50
N GLY A 346 17.49 -20.86 21.38
CA GLY A 346 16.32 -21.56 20.80
C GLY A 346 14.96 -21.23 21.43
N GLN A 347 14.90 -20.25 22.34
CA GLN A 347 13.67 -19.77 22.99
C GLN A 347 13.34 -18.32 22.61
N PHE A 348 12.07 -17.97 22.60
CA PHE A 348 11.57 -16.63 22.26
C PHE A 348 11.23 -15.78 23.48
N HIS A 349 10.79 -16.40 24.57
CA HIS A 349 10.24 -15.79 25.78
C HIS A 349 9.00 -14.91 25.51
N PRO A 350 7.90 -15.47 24.95
CA PRO A 350 6.76 -14.69 24.46
C PRO A 350 6.07 -13.85 25.55
N GLU A 351 5.97 -14.41 26.75
CA GLU A 351 5.24 -13.83 27.88
C GLU A 351 6.05 -12.82 28.70
N GLU A 352 7.36 -12.73 28.46
CA GLU A 352 8.23 -11.82 29.20
C GLU A 352 8.09 -10.37 28.72
N THR A 353 8.30 -9.43 29.64
CA THR A 353 8.35 -8.01 29.30
C THR A 353 9.69 -7.66 28.65
N ILE A 354 9.65 -6.78 27.65
CA ILE A 354 10.81 -6.46 26.82
C ILE A 354 11.43 -5.10 27.17
N SER A 355 12.75 -4.98 27.02
CA SER A 355 13.45 -3.69 27.19
C SER A 355 13.22 -2.76 25.99
N ARG A 356 13.36 -1.46 26.20
CA ARG A 356 13.26 -0.44 25.14
C ARG A 356 14.28 -0.67 24.02
N GLN A 357 15.53 -1.01 24.34
CA GLN A 357 16.55 -1.25 23.32
C GLN A 357 16.26 -2.51 22.48
N ASP A 358 15.71 -3.57 23.08
CA ASP A 358 15.38 -4.80 22.35
C ASP A 358 14.23 -4.56 21.38
N PHE A 359 13.24 -3.78 21.79
CA PHE A 359 12.19 -3.36 20.88
C PHE A 359 12.73 -2.54 19.70
N MET A 360 13.63 -1.59 19.95
CA MET A 360 14.23 -0.79 18.87
C MET A 360 15.00 -1.65 17.86
N VAL A 361 15.62 -2.75 18.31
CA VAL A 361 16.25 -3.74 17.41
C VAL A 361 15.20 -4.49 16.58
N ILE A 362 14.10 -4.92 17.19
CA ILE A 362 12.98 -5.57 16.48
C ILE A 362 12.40 -4.62 15.43
N ALA A 363 12.11 -3.37 15.81
CA ALA A 363 11.58 -2.35 14.92
C ALA A 363 12.51 -2.08 13.73
N TYR A 364 13.80 -1.90 13.99
CA TYR A 364 14.81 -1.72 12.94
C TYR A 364 14.83 -2.87 11.95
N LYS A 365 14.87 -4.12 12.43
CA LYS A 365 14.86 -5.30 11.55
C LYS A 365 13.55 -5.45 10.79
N ALA A 366 12.41 -5.17 11.41
CA ALA A 366 11.11 -5.21 10.76
C ALA A 366 11.02 -4.18 9.63
N ILE A 367 11.52 -2.95 9.83
CA ILE A 367 11.62 -1.92 8.80
C ILE A 367 12.51 -2.39 7.63
N GLN A 368 13.65 -3.03 7.92
CA GLN A 368 14.53 -3.59 6.88
C GLN A 368 13.84 -4.71 6.11
N SER A 369 13.19 -5.64 6.81
CA SER A 369 12.45 -6.75 6.19
C SER A 369 11.31 -6.25 5.31
N ALA A 370 10.63 -5.17 5.72
CA ALA A 370 9.57 -4.52 4.95
C ALA A 370 10.12 -3.67 3.79
N ASN A 371 11.44 -3.54 3.64
CA ASN A 371 12.10 -2.67 2.66
C ASN A 371 11.60 -1.21 2.71
N ILE A 372 11.24 -0.71 3.90
CA ILE A 372 10.69 0.63 4.06
C ILE A 372 11.82 1.65 4.12
N LYS A 373 11.79 2.63 3.22
CA LYS A 373 12.71 3.76 3.21
C LYS A 373 12.13 4.91 4.02
N LEU A 374 12.78 5.18 5.15
CA LEU A 374 12.37 6.23 6.09
C LEU A 374 13.30 7.44 5.99
N THR A 375 12.71 8.63 6.02
CA THR A 375 13.41 9.92 5.88
C THR A 375 14.32 10.22 7.07
N VAL A 376 15.56 10.60 6.80
CA VAL A 376 16.48 11.10 7.83
C VAL A 376 16.10 12.53 8.19
N VAL A 377 15.84 12.77 9.47
CA VAL A 377 15.45 14.06 10.05
C VAL A 377 16.60 14.68 10.86
N HIS A 378 17.49 13.85 11.40
CA HIS A 378 18.62 14.25 12.23
C HIS A 378 19.90 13.54 11.77
N THR A 379 21.06 14.17 12.00
CA THR A 379 22.38 13.63 11.63
C THR A 379 23.30 13.39 12.84
N ASN A 380 22.87 13.78 14.03
CA ASN A 380 23.64 13.67 15.27
C ASN A 380 23.35 12.38 16.06
N GLY A 381 22.47 11.49 15.57
CA GLY A 381 22.36 10.11 16.05
C GLY A 381 22.18 9.98 17.56
N LEU A 382 23.00 9.11 18.16
CA LEU A 382 22.98 8.85 19.60
C LEU A 382 23.50 10.01 20.45
N THR A 383 24.27 10.95 19.89
CA THR A 383 24.84 12.08 20.66
C THR A 383 23.80 13.05 21.20
N ARG A 384 22.54 12.90 20.75
CA ARG A 384 21.37 13.61 21.26
C ARG A 384 20.95 13.19 22.67
N PHE A 385 21.45 12.04 23.15
CA PHE A 385 20.97 11.43 24.38
C PHE A 385 22.08 11.33 25.43
N ASN A 386 21.75 11.66 26.67
CA ASN A 386 22.71 11.69 27.76
C ASN A 386 23.14 10.28 28.20
N ASP A 387 22.31 9.26 27.97
CA ASP A 387 22.53 7.86 28.35
C ASP A 387 22.94 6.96 27.17
N ALA A 388 23.50 7.57 26.11
CA ALA A 388 23.94 6.86 24.91
C ALA A 388 25.08 5.85 25.16
N ASP A 389 25.84 6.01 26.24
CA ASP A 389 26.91 5.12 26.68
C ASP A 389 26.36 3.82 27.32
N VAL A 390 25.16 3.86 27.90
CA VAL A 390 24.50 2.70 28.52
C VAL A 390 23.85 1.77 27.48
N VAL A 391 23.70 2.22 26.22
CA VAL A 391 23.17 1.43 25.12
C VAL A 391 24.09 0.25 24.81
N SER A 392 23.54 -0.97 24.85
CA SER A 392 24.30 -2.17 24.44
C SER A 392 24.77 -2.11 22.99
N ASN A 393 25.98 -2.61 22.74
CA ASN A 393 26.60 -2.63 21.42
C ASN A 393 25.69 -3.17 20.30
N TYR A 394 24.97 -4.28 20.55
CA TYR A 394 24.06 -4.86 19.55
C TYR A 394 22.88 -3.94 19.17
N ALA A 395 22.49 -3.02 20.05
CA ALA A 395 21.37 -2.13 19.83
C ALA A 395 21.77 -0.77 19.22
N ARG A 396 23.05 -0.36 19.34
CA ARG A 396 23.50 0.99 18.93
C ARG A 396 23.08 1.36 17.52
N LYS A 397 23.33 0.48 16.54
CA LYS A 397 22.96 0.71 15.13
C LYS A 397 21.46 0.92 14.93
N ALA A 398 20.63 0.11 15.60
CA ALA A 398 19.18 0.19 15.50
C ALA A 398 18.65 1.49 16.11
N ILE A 399 19.13 1.83 17.32
CA ILE A 399 18.69 3.05 18.00
C ILE A 399 19.14 4.30 17.23
N GLU A 400 20.38 4.32 16.74
CA GLU A 400 20.89 5.42 15.91
C GLU A 400 20.06 5.59 14.63
N PHE A 401 19.73 4.49 13.95
CA PHE A 401 18.87 4.50 12.76
C PHE A 401 17.52 5.15 13.04
N LEU A 402 16.85 4.77 14.13
CA LEU A 402 15.53 5.27 14.51
C LEU A 402 15.59 6.71 15.05
N ALA A 403 16.65 7.05 15.81
CA ALA A 403 16.87 8.39 16.31
C ALA A 403 17.10 9.39 15.18
N ASN A 404 17.90 9.03 14.17
CA ASN A 404 18.15 9.87 13.00
C ASN A 404 16.87 10.11 12.16
N ARG A 405 15.83 9.29 12.33
CA ARG A 405 14.54 9.40 11.61
C ARG A 405 13.45 10.05 12.45
N GLY A 406 13.79 10.57 13.64
CA GLY A 406 12.84 11.19 14.55
C GLY A 406 11.80 10.22 15.12
N ILE A 407 11.99 8.90 14.95
CA ILE A 407 11.11 7.87 15.55
C ILE A 407 11.39 7.77 17.04
N VAL A 408 12.67 7.80 17.43
CA VAL A 408 13.08 7.84 18.83
C VAL A 408 13.48 9.27 19.19
N ASN A 409 12.67 9.90 20.04
CA ASN A 409 12.92 11.24 20.57
C ASN A 409 13.39 11.24 22.03
N GLY A 410 13.35 10.08 22.70
CA GLY A 410 13.72 9.95 24.11
C GLY A 410 12.71 10.59 25.06
N SER A 411 13.04 10.57 26.35
CA SER A 411 12.32 11.23 27.44
C SER A 411 13.34 11.96 28.31
N ASN A 412 13.18 13.28 28.49
CA ASN A 412 14.14 14.13 29.20
C ASN A 412 15.59 13.97 28.70
N ALA A 413 15.77 13.96 27.37
CA ALA A 413 17.05 13.73 26.70
C ALA A 413 17.72 12.36 26.98
N ASN A 414 16.95 11.35 27.42
CA ASN A 414 17.42 9.98 27.61
C ASN A 414 16.65 8.98 26.72
N ILE A 415 17.31 7.90 26.32
CA ILE A 415 16.72 6.75 25.61
C ILE A 415 16.01 5.82 26.61
N ASN A 416 16.59 5.67 27.79
CA ASN A 416 16.29 4.67 28.82
C ASN A 416 16.40 3.24 28.29
N PRO A 417 17.55 2.83 27.71
CA PRO A 417 17.64 1.62 26.88
C PRO A 417 17.33 0.32 27.63
N LYS A 418 17.62 0.27 28.93
CA LYS A 418 17.41 -0.90 29.80
C LYS A 418 16.04 -0.97 30.45
N ALA A 419 15.27 0.13 30.44
CA ALA A 419 13.94 0.14 31.02
C ALA A 419 12.99 -0.77 30.24
N LYS A 420 12.00 -1.34 30.93
CA LYS A 420 10.90 -2.06 30.28
C LYS A 420 10.02 -1.05 29.55
N ILE A 421 9.52 -1.42 28.38
CA ILE A 421 8.68 -0.54 27.56
C ILE A 421 7.20 -0.73 27.92
N THR A 422 6.47 0.37 28.04
CA THR A 422 5.02 0.34 28.29
C THR A 422 4.22 0.17 27.00
N ARG A 423 2.95 -0.23 27.13
CA ARG A 423 2.02 -0.33 25.99
C ARG A 423 1.84 1.00 25.25
N ALA A 424 1.79 2.12 25.97
CA ALA A 424 1.70 3.46 25.36
C ALA A 424 2.96 3.83 24.58
N GLU A 425 4.15 3.54 25.13
CA GLU A 425 5.42 3.81 24.46
C GLU A 425 5.59 2.96 23.20
N ALA A 426 5.22 1.68 23.26
CA ALA A 426 5.21 0.79 22.10
C ALA A 426 4.25 1.30 21.02
N ALA A 427 3.03 1.68 21.38
CA ALA A 427 2.05 2.24 20.44
C ALA A 427 2.57 3.51 19.76
N GLN A 428 3.18 4.43 20.52
CA GLN A 428 3.72 5.67 19.96
C GLN A 428 4.85 5.41 18.96
N LEU A 429 5.79 4.52 19.28
CA LEU A 429 6.90 4.19 18.39
C LEU A 429 6.43 3.50 17.11
N ILE A 430 5.49 2.56 17.21
CA ILE A 430 4.89 1.89 16.04
C ILE A 430 4.15 2.89 15.18
N TYR A 431 3.35 3.78 15.80
CA TYR A 431 2.62 4.82 15.08
C TYR A 431 3.56 5.79 14.35
N SER A 432 4.68 6.19 14.97
CA SER A 432 5.69 7.02 14.32
C SER A 432 6.34 6.34 13.11
N ILE A 433 6.55 5.02 13.15
CA ILE A 433 7.02 4.23 12.00
C ILE A 433 5.94 4.18 10.92
N PHE A 434 4.70 3.87 11.30
CA PHE A 434 3.56 3.74 10.41
C PHE A 434 3.33 5.01 9.58
N LEU A 435 3.40 6.20 10.18
CA LEU A 435 3.21 7.47 9.48
C LEU A 435 4.27 7.77 8.41
N GLN A 436 5.48 7.25 8.59
CA GLN A 436 6.59 7.52 7.67
C GLN A 436 6.69 6.53 6.50
N LYS A 437 5.95 5.42 6.56
CA LYS A 437 5.90 4.40 5.50
C LYS A 437 5.53 5.00 4.13
#